data_AF-A0A7L2INT3-F1
#
_entry.id   AF-A0A7L2INT3-F1
#
_cell.length_a   1.000
_cell.length_b   1.000
_cell.length_c   1.000
_cell.angle_alpha   90.00
_cell.angle_beta   90.00
_cell.angle_gamma   90.00
#
_symmetry.space_group_name_H-M   'P 1'
#
loop_
_entity.id
_entity.type
_entity.pdbx_description
1 polymer ?
#
loop_
_entity_poly.entity_id
_entity_poly.type
_entity_poly.pdbx_seq_one_letter_code
_entity_poly.pdbx_strand_id
1 'polypeptide(L)'
;GVRASEKIAERDLKNMEKYKARITEVGHNKCVDPAVIAAIISRESHAGKVLDGGWGDQGKAFGLMQVDKRYHEPVGSWDSKDHLTQGTEILKNMLEQMEKKFPTWTKEQQLKGAISAYNAGPGNVRSYDRMDIGTTHNDYANDVIARAKFFKRNGY
;
A
#
# COMPACT_ATOMS: atom_id res chain seq x y z
N GLY A 1 13.04 -3.46 -10.33
CA GLY A 1 13.88 -4.37 -9.51
C GLY A 1 14.31 -3.67 -8.22
N VAL A 2 14.72 -4.41 -7.18
CA VAL A 2 14.87 -3.91 -5.79
C VAL A 2 15.61 -2.56 -5.69
N ARG A 3 16.79 -2.41 -6.30
CA ARG A 3 17.57 -1.15 -6.24
C ARG A 3 16.81 0.07 -6.78
N ALA A 4 15.97 -0.12 -7.80
CA ALA A 4 15.15 0.96 -8.35
C ALA A 4 14.03 1.35 -7.37
N SER A 5 13.37 0.35 -6.77
CA SER A 5 12.34 0.54 -5.74
C SER A 5 12.89 1.33 -4.55
N GLU A 6 14.06 0.94 -4.03
CA GLU A 6 14.70 1.64 -2.91
C GLU A 6 15.06 3.09 -3.27
N LYS A 7 15.58 3.33 -4.48
CA LYS A 7 15.90 4.69 -4.96
C LYS A 7 14.66 5.57 -5.12
N ILE A 8 13.50 4.99 -5.46
CA ILE A 8 12.23 5.71 -5.49
C ILE A 8 11.77 6.02 -4.06
N ALA A 9 11.80 5.03 -3.16
CA ALA A 9 11.44 5.22 -1.75
C ALA A 9 12.30 6.30 -1.08
N GLU A 10 13.60 6.33 -1.37
CA GLU A 10 14.54 7.36 -0.92
C GLU A 10 14.11 8.77 -1.35
N ARG A 11 13.70 8.95 -2.62
CA ARG A 11 13.19 10.24 -3.13
C ARG A 11 11.90 10.68 -2.46
N ASP A 12 11.10 9.72 -2.02
CA ASP A 12 9.82 9.99 -1.35
C ASP A 12 10.00 10.22 0.16
N LEU A 13 11.06 9.71 0.77
CA LEU A 13 11.32 9.76 2.21
C LEU A 13 11.14 11.16 2.80
N LYS A 14 11.78 12.19 2.21
CA LYS A 14 11.67 13.57 2.70
C LYS A 14 10.21 14.07 2.75
N ASN A 15 9.40 13.66 1.78
CA ASN A 15 7.99 14.07 1.75
C ASN A 15 7.12 13.18 2.64
N MET A 16 7.51 11.91 2.81
CA MET A 16 6.86 10.95 3.70
C MET A 16 6.94 11.36 5.18
N GLU A 17 8.00 12.06 5.59
CA GLU A 17 8.18 12.53 6.98
C GLU A 17 7.00 13.39 7.48
N LYS A 18 6.31 14.12 6.60
CA LYS A 18 5.09 14.90 6.92
C LYS A 18 3.95 14.04 7.49
N TYR A 19 3.95 12.76 7.16
CA TYR A 19 2.89 11.81 7.47
C TYR A 19 3.35 10.75 8.48
N LYS A 20 4.63 10.74 8.87
CA LYS A 20 5.24 9.68 9.68
C LYS A 20 4.48 9.40 10.97
N ALA A 21 4.20 10.44 11.77
CA ALA A 21 3.46 10.28 13.02
C ALA A 21 2.08 9.63 12.81
N ARG A 22 1.34 10.06 11.78
CA ARG A 22 0.02 9.50 11.42
C ARG A 22 0.14 8.06 10.92
N ILE A 23 1.12 7.77 10.06
CA ILE A 23 1.40 6.42 9.54
C ILE A 23 1.74 5.46 10.69
N THR A 24 2.64 5.87 11.59
CA THR A 24 3.02 5.07 12.77
C THR A 24 1.83 4.83 13.69
N GLU A 25 1.04 5.86 13.99
CA GLU A 25 -0.16 5.73 14.82
C GLU A 25 -1.18 4.75 14.22
N VAL A 26 -1.49 4.90 12.93
CA VAL A 26 -2.43 4.00 12.23
C VAL A 26 -1.89 2.58 12.16
N GLY A 27 -0.61 2.41 11.84
CA GLY A 27 0.04 1.10 11.79
C GLY A 27 -0.06 0.37 13.13
N HIS A 28 0.27 1.03 14.23
CA HIS A 28 0.13 0.46 15.57
C HIS A 28 -1.34 0.13 15.90
N ASN A 29 -2.27 1.05 15.66
CA ASN A 29 -3.69 0.85 15.97
C ASN A 29 -4.33 -0.28 15.15
N LYS A 30 -3.82 -0.55 13.94
CA LYS A 30 -4.36 -1.58 13.05
C LYS A 30 -3.54 -2.87 13.04
N CYS A 31 -2.43 -2.94 13.78
CA CYS A 31 -1.46 -4.03 13.77
C CYS A 31 -0.87 -4.30 12.38
N VAL A 32 -0.54 -3.24 11.64
CA VAL A 32 0.12 -3.28 10.33
C VAL A 32 1.45 -2.55 10.45
N ASP A 33 2.53 -3.15 9.94
CA ASP A 33 3.85 -2.51 9.97
C ASP A 33 3.80 -1.14 9.27
N PRO A 34 4.15 -0.03 9.96
CA PRO A 34 4.06 1.30 9.36
C PRO A 34 4.93 1.44 8.10
N ALA A 35 5.99 0.65 7.96
CA ALA A 35 6.81 0.60 6.75
C ALA A 35 6.03 0.08 5.52
N VAL A 36 5.05 -0.82 5.71
CA VAL A 36 4.17 -1.30 4.63
C VAL A 36 3.22 -0.19 4.19
N ILE A 37 2.64 0.54 5.15
CA ILE A 37 1.76 1.69 4.86
C ILE A 37 2.53 2.77 4.10
N ALA A 38 3.73 3.14 4.57
CA ALA A 38 4.60 4.11 3.89
C ALA A 38 4.97 3.65 2.46
N ALA A 39 5.24 2.36 2.27
CA ALA A 39 5.54 1.80 0.96
C ALA A 39 4.37 1.86 -0.02
N ILE A 40 3.16 1.57 0.44
CA ILE A 40 1.93 1.72 -0.36
C ILE A 40 1.75 3.20 -0.73
N ILE A 41 1.88 4.13 0.22
CA ILE A 41 1.77 5.57 -0.07
C ILE A 41 2.81 6.03 -1.11
N SER A 42 4.06 5.55 -1.01
CA SER A 42 5.11 5.87 -1.99
C SER A 42 4.75 5.31 -3.37
N ARG A 43 4.21 4.08 -3.44
CA ARG A 43 3.81 3.46 -4.69
C ARG A 43 2.61 4.16 -5.33
N GLU A 44 1.63 4.53 -4.53
CA GLU A 44 0.34 5.05 -4.99
C GLU A 44 0.40 6.53 -5.36
N SER A 45 1.10 7.34 -4.57
CA SER A 45 1.01 8.80 -4.70
C SER A 45 2.34 9.54 -4.62
N HIS A 46 3.48 8.83 -4.52
CA HIS A 46 4.76 9.45 -4.20
C HIS A 46 4.67 10.38 -2.98
N ALA A 47 3.98 9.92 -1.94
CA ALA A 47 3.61 10.71 -0.77
C ALA A 47 2.80 11.97 -1.09
N GLY A 48 1.87 11.89 -2.05
CA GLY A 48 1.01 13.00 -2.46
C GLY A 48 1.58 13.91 -3.56
N LYS A 49 2.82 13.71 -4.03
CA LYS A 49 3.46 14.58 -5.03
C LYS A 49 2.76 14.57 -6.40
N VAL A 50 2.07 13.48 -6.73
CA VAL A 50 1.41 13.31 -8.05
C VAL A 50 -0.10 13.51 -7.97
N LEU A 51 -0.64 13.94 -6.82
CA LEU A 51 -2.07 14.13 -6.62
C LEU A 51 -2.49 15.58 -6.94
N ASP A 52 -3.69 15.72 -7.49
CA ASP A 52 -4.35 17.01 -7.68
C ASP A 52 -5.57 17.11 -6.74
N GLY A 53 -5.50 17.99 -5.75
CA GLY A 53 -6.53 18.08 -4.70
C GLY A 53 -6.77 16.77 -3.94
N GLY A 54 -5.79 15.86 -3.91
CA GLY A 54 -5.92 14.52 -3.34
C GLY A 54 -6.38 13.44 -4.31
N TRP A 55 -6.72 13.78 -5.55
CA TRP A 55 -7.18 12.82 -6.55
C TRP A 55 -6.05 12.34 -7.46
N GLY A 56 -6.09 11.07 -7.82
CA GLY A 56 -5.28 10.44 -8.86
C GLY A 56 -6.11 9.48 -9.71
N ASP A 57 -5.46 8.69 -10.56
CA ASP A 57 -6.10 7.79 -11.55
C ASP A 57 -7.27 8.44 -12.31
N GLN A 58 -7.04 9.62 -12.90
CA GLN A 58 -8.07 10.38 -13.63
C GLN A 58 -9.31 10.69 -12.76
N GLY A 59 -9.12 10.92 -11.47
CA GLY A 59 -10.18 11.24 -10.51
C GLY A 59 -10.94 10.02 -9.99
N LYS A 60 -10.41 8.81 -10.15
CA LYS A 60 -11.03 7.57 -9.65
C LYS A 60 -10.51 7.17 -8.26
N ALA A 61 -9.28 7.56 -7.92
CA ALA A 61 -8.66 7.18 -6.66
C ALA A 61 -8.34 8.41 -5.80
N PHE A 62 -8.52 8.27 -4.48
CA PHE A 62 -8.44 9.37 -3.53
C PHE A 62 -7.35 9.16 -2.47
N GLY A 63 -6.65 10.25 -2.13
CA GLY A 63 -5.73 10.37 -1.03
C GLY A 63 -4.42 9.61 -1.12
N LEU A 64 -3.62 9.68 -0.07
CA LEU A 64 -2.24 9.17 -0.03
C LEU A 64 -2.12 7.69 -0.42
N MET A 65 -3.09 6.88 -0.02
CA MET A 65 -3.20 5.44 -0.34
C MET A 65 -4.12 5.13 -1.53
N GLN A 66 -4.61 6.14 -2.26
CA GLN A 66 -5.40 5.98 -3.50
C GLN A 66 -6.59 5.02 -3.38
N VAL A 67 -7.48 5.28 -2.42
CA VAL A 67 -8.73 4.53 -2.25
C VAL A 67 -9.63 4.77 -3.47
N ASP A 68 -10.00 3.69 -4.17
CA ASP A 68 -10.80 3.74 -5.38
C ASP A 68 -12.29 3.98 -5.09
N LYS A 69 -12.80 5.12 -5.56
CA LYS A 69 -14.17 5.57 -5.31
C LYS A 69 -15.25 4.68 -5.93
N ARG A 70 -14.88 3.81 -6.88
CA ARG A 70 -15.81 2.87 -7.53
C ARG A 70 -16.21 1.73 -6.61
N TYR A 71 -15.40 1.45 -5.59
CA TYR A 71 -15.58 0.32 -4.67
C TYR A 71 -15.78 0.76 -3.22
N HIS A 72 -15.33 1.97 -2.87
CA HIS A 72 -15.38 2.50 -1.51
C HIS A 72 -15.76 3.98 -1.53
N GLU A 73 -16.55 4.44 -0.56
CA GLU A 73 -16.74 5.88 -0.35
C GLU A 73 -15.52 6.45 0.37
N PRO A 74 -14.74 7.40 -0.20
CA PRO A 74 -13.55 7.93 0.46
C PRO A 74 -13.87 8.72 1.74
N VAL A 75 -13.07 8.55 2.79
CA VAL A 75 -13.31 9.16 4.11
C VAL A 75 -12.17 10.11 4.50
N GLY A 76 -12.54 11.26 5.08
CA GLY A 76 -11.61 12.26 5.60
C GLY A 76 -10.94 13.11 4.51
N SER A 77 -9.98 13.95 4.91
CA SER A 77 -9.11 14.63 3.94
C SER A 77 -8.14 13.64 3.31
N TRP A 78 -7.68 13.95 2.09
CA TRP A 78 -6.83 13.08 1.26
C TRP A 78 -5.52 12.64 1.96
N ASP A 79 -5.06 13.38 2.96
CA ASP A 79 -3.88 13.08 3.77
C ASP A 79 -4.20 12.82 5.25
N SER A 80 -5.48 12.78 5.65
CA SER A 80 -5.89 12.64 7.05
C SER A 80 -5.55 11.27 7.64
N LYS A 81 -5.58 11.21 8.98
CA LYS A 81 -5.53 9.93 9.71
C LYS A 81 -6.70 9.01 9.34
N ASP A 82 -7.88 9.59 9.10
CA ASP A 82 -9.07 8.82 8.72
C ASP A 82 -8.87 8.15 7.35
N HIS A 83 -8.30 8.87 6.38
CA HIS A 83 -7.94 8.30 5.07
C HIS A 83 -6.92 7.17 5.19
N LEU A 84 -5.84 7.37 5.97
CA LEU A 84 -4.84 6.33 6.20
C LEU A 84 -5.43 5.11 6.91
N THR A 85 -6.35 5.35 7.85
CA THR A 85 -7.10 4.31 8.56
C THR A 85 -7.92 3.48 7.59
N GLN A 86 -8.70 4.13 6.71
CA GLN A 86 -9.51 3.47 5.69
C GLN A 86 -8.65 2.63 4.73
N GLY A 87 -7.58 3.22 4.17
CA GLY A 87 -6.67 2.50 3.27
C GLY A 87 -6.04 1.28 3.92
N THR A 88 -5.67 1.39 5.21
CA THR A 88 -5.10 0.28 5.98
C THR A 88 -6.13 -0.80 6.29
N GLU A 89 -7.39 -0.44 6.55
CA GLU A 89 -8.48 -1.41 6.72
C GLU A 89 -8.77 -2.20 5.44
N ILE A 90 -8.74 -1.55 4.28
CA ILE A 90 -8.86 -2.25 2.99
C ILE A 90 -7.73 -3.27 2.83
N LEU A 91 -6.49 -2.90 3.15
CA LEU A 91 -5.36 -3.86 3.14
C LEU A 91 -5.58 -5.04 4.08
N LYS A 92 -6.08 -4.80 5.30
CA LYS A 92 -6.41 -5.87 6.25
C LYS A 92 -7.47 -6.81 5.72
N ASN A 93 -8.52 -6.26 5.09
CA ASN A 93 -9.55 -7.07 4.45
C ASN A 93 -8.97 -7.92 3.31
N MET A 94 -7.97 -7.43 2.57
CA MET A 94 -7.25 -8.23 1.58
C MET A 94 -6.42 -9.34 2.23
N LEU A 95 -5.77 -9.06 3.37
CA LEU A 95 -5.00 -10.05 4.12
C LEU A 95 -5.90 -11.19 4.60
N GLU A 96 -7.02 -10.89 5.25
CA GLU A 96 -7.97 -11.91 5.70
C GLU A 96 -8.48 -12.79 4.54
N GLN A 97 -8.68 -12.20 3.36
CA GLN A 97 -9.05 -12.96 2.16
C GLN A 97 -7.91 -13.85 1.67
N MET A 98 -6.66 -13.39 1.69
CA MET A 98 -5.50 -14.21 1.31
C MET A 98 -5.25 -15.34 2.30
N GLU A 99 -5.45 -15.11 3.60
CA GLU A 99 -5.35 -16.15 4.64
C GLU A 99 -6.37 -17.27 4.41
N LYS A 100 -7.61 -16.91 4.07
CA LYS A 100 -8.67 -17.88 3.75
C LYS A 100 -8.41 -18.59 2.42
N LYS A 101 -7.96 -17.86 1.40
CA LYS A 101 -7.77 -18.39 0.04
C LYS A 101 -6.54 -19.28 -0.08
N PHE A 102 -5.48 -18.98 0.66
CA PHE A 102 -4.20 -19.69 0.64
C PHE A 102 -3.75 -20.05 2.07
N PRO A 103 -4.45 -20.98 2.75
CA PRO A 103 -4.17 -21.32 4.14
C PRO A 103 -2.81 -22.01 4.34
N THR A 104 -2.21 -22.56 3.28
CA THR A 104 -0.90 -23.21 3.29
C THR A 104 0.27 -22.25 3.07
N TRP A 105 0.00 -20.99 2.70
CA TRP A 105 1.03 -19.97 2.58
C TRP A 105 1.51 -19.51 3.96
N THR A 106 2.78 -19.15 4.05
CA THR A 106 3.32 -18.44 5.22
C THR A 106 2.66 -17.07 5.38
N LYS A 107 2.74 -16.48 6.57
CA LYS A 107 2.17 -15.15 6.85
C LYS A 107 2.79 -14.07 5.96
N GLU A 108 4.08 -14.17 5.66
CA GLU A 108 4.80 -13.28 4.75
C GLU A 108 4.29 -13.42 3.30
N GLN A 109 4.00 -14.64 2.85
CA GLN A 109 3.43 -14.89 1.53
C GLN A 109 1.98 -14.36 1.45
N GLN A 110 1.19 -14.54 2.50
CA GLN A 110 -0.19 -14.02 2.59
C GLN A 110 -0.20 -12.48 2.57
N LEU A 111 0.70 -11.83 3.34
CA LEU A 111 0.87 -10.39 3.31
C LEU A 111 1.29 -9.88 1.93
N LYS A 112 2.24 -10.55 1.26
CA LYS A 112 2.62 -10.20 -0.11
C LYS A 112 1.44 -10.33 -1.07
N GLY A 113 0.66 -11.39 -0.95
CA GLY A 113 -0.60 -11.58 -1.68
C GLY A 113 -1.61 -10.46 -1.41
N ALA A 114 -1.75 -10.02 -0.17
CA ALA A 114 -2.68 -8.97 0.23
C ALA A 114 -2.32 -7.62 -0.39
N ILE A 115 -1.02 -7.29 -0.43
CA ILE A 115 -0.51 -6.11 -1.11
C ILE A 115 -0.78 -6.18 -2.62
N SER A 116 -0.61 -7.35 -3.24
CA SER A 116 -0.92 -7.55 -4.66
C SER A 116 -2.43 -7.38 -4.94
N ALA A 117 -3.26 -7.96 -4.07
CA ALA A 117 -4.72 -7.85 -4.11
C ALA A 117 -5.22 -6.44 -3.83
N TYR A 118 -4.48 -5.60 -3.09
CA TYR A 118 -4.82 -4.20 -2.90
C TYR A 118 -4.93 -3.45 -4.24
N ASN A 119 -4.05 -3.77 -5.20
CA ASN A 119 -4.04 -3.13 -6.51
C ASN A 119 -4.99 -3.79 -7.53
N ALA A 120 -5.03 -5.13 -7.57
CA ALA A 120 -5.72 -5.87 -8.65
C ALA A 120 -6.90 -6.73 -8.15
N GLY A 121 -7.24 -6.64 -6.87
CA GLY A 121 -8.25 -7.45 -6.23
C GLY A 121 -7.80 -8.88 -5.90
N PRO A 122 -8.50 -9.55 -4.97
CA PRO A 122 -8.18 -10.90 -4.50
C PRO A 122 -8.36 -11.97 -5.59
N GLY A 123 -9.17 -11.70 -6.62
CA GLY A 123 -9.36 -12.59 -7.77
C GLY A 123 -8.11 -12.72 -8.66
N ASN A 124 -7.26 -11.68 -8.70
CA ASN A 124 -6.04 -11.69 -9.49
C ASN A 124 -4.97 -12.62 -8.90
N VAL A 125 -4.89 -12.69 -7.57
CA VAL A 125 -3.92 -13.53 -6.87
C VAL A 125 -4.31 -15.01 -6.99
N ARG A 126 -3.62 -15.76 -7.85
CA ARG A 126 -3.91 -17.19 -8.12
C ARG A 126 -2.78 -18.13 -7.67
N SER A 127 -1.55 -17.64 -7.63
CA SER A 127 -0.38 -18.37 -7.15
C SER A 127 0.65 -17.40 -6.59
N TYR A 128 1.62 -17.91 -5.82
CA TYR A 128 2.63 -17.07 -5.17
C TYR A 128 3.56 -16.41 -6.20
N ASP A 129 4.11 -17.19 -7.12
CA ASP A 129 5.14 -16.72 -8.05
C ASP A 129 4.61 -15.77 -9.13
N ARG A 130 3.28 -15.77 -9.35
CA ARG A 130 2.64 -15.00 -10.43
C ARG A 130 1.60 -13.99 -9.94
N MET A 131 1.53 -13.72 -8.63
CA MET A 131 0.49 -12.85 -8.05
C MET A 131 0.44 -11.45 -8.66
N ASP A 132 1.61 -10.91 -9.02
CA ASP A 132 1.69 -9.55 -9.57
C ASP A 132 1.38 -9.48 -11.07
N ILE A 133 1.29 -10.60 -11.79
CA ILE A 133 0.87 -10.57 -13.19
C ILE A 133 -0.59 -10.10 -13.23
N GLY A 134 -0.85 -8.98 -13.91
CA GLY A 134 -2.15 -8.29 -13.93
C GLY A 134 -2.25 -7.09 -12.99
N THR A 135 -1.30 -6.91 -12.06
CA THR A 135 -1.18 -5.66 -11.30
C THR A 135 -0.58 -4.56 -12.19
N THR A 136 -0.69 -3.31 -11.75
CA THR A 136 -0.08 -2.16 -12.44
C THR A 136 1.42 -2.42 -12.62
N HIS A 137 1.89 -2.38 -13.88
CA HIS A 137 3.27 -2.73 -14.29
C HIS A 137 3.73 -4.17 -13.99
N ASN A 138 2.82 -5.07 -13.60
CA ASN A 138 3.10 -6.46 -13.23
C ASN A 138 4.10 -6.63 -12.07
N ASP A 139 4.20 -5.66 -11.17
CA ASP A 139 5.23 -5.65 -10.11
C ASP A 139 4.77 -5.09 -8.76
N TYR A 140 3.46 -4.87 -8.56
CA TYR A 140 2.97 -4.05 -7.47
C TYR A 140 3.45 -4.51 -6.09
N ALA A 141 3.20 -5.77 -5.70
CA ALA A 141 3.64 -6.26 -4.39
C ALA A 141 5.16 -6.40 -4.28
N ASN A 142 5.84 -6.82 -5.34
CA ASN A 142 7.29 -6.91 -5.36
C ASN A 142 7.97 -5.55 -5.12
N ASP A 143 7.48 -4.50 -5.78
CA ASP A 143 7.97 -3.14 -5.60
C ASP A 143 7.64 -2.60 -4.21
N VAL A 144 6.38 -2.72 -3.76
CA VAL A 144 5.96 -2.28 -2.42
C VAL A 144 6.77 -2.95 -1.33
N ILE A 145 7.02 -4.27 -1.39
CA ILE A 145 7.86 -4.96 -0.40
C ILE A 145 9.30 -4.43 -0.40
N ALA A 146 9.87 -4.13 -1.56
CA ALA A 146 11.22 -3.55 -1.64
C ALA A 146 11.26 -2.15 -1.01
N ARG A 147 10.25 -1.32 -1.28
CA ARG A 147 10.11 0.00 -0.64
C ARG A 147 9.87 -0.11 0.87
N ALA A 148 9.08 -1.08 1.33
CA ALA A 148 8.81 -1.30 2.74
C ALA A 148 10.08 -1.67 3.51
N LYS A 149 10.92 -2.54 2.95
CA LYS A 149 12.24 -2.85 3.54
C LYS A 149 13.13 -1.61 3.65
N PHE A 150 13.07 -0.69 2.69
CA PHE A 150 13.78 0.59 2.78
C PHE A 150 13.20 1.46 3.90
N PHE A 151 11.89 1.69 3.95
CA PHE A 151 11.26 2.50 4.99
C PHE A 151 11.49 1.95 6.40
N LYS A 152 11.49 0.61 6.55
CA LYS A 152 11.78 -0.07 7.83
C LYS A 152 13.15 0.30 8.39
N ARG A 153 14.17 0.36 7.52
CA ARG A 153 15.54 0.75 7.91
C ARG A 153 15.69 2.26 8.16
N ASN A 154 14.67 3.06 7.83
CA ASN A 154 14.65 4.52 7.94
C ASN A 154 13.60 5.02 8.96
N GLY A 155 13.21 4.16 9.91
CA GLY A 155 12.42 4.55 11.09
C GLY A 155 10.90 4.56 10.88
N TYR A 156 10.40 3.75 9.95
CA TYR A 156 8.98 3.38 9.86
C TYR A 156 8.75 1.97 10.41
#